data_AF-A0A958QTH7-F1
#
_entry.id   AF-A0A958QTH7-F1
#
_cell.length_a   1.000
_cell.length_b   1.000
_cell.length_c   1.000
_cell.angle_alpha   90.00
_cell.angle_beta   90.00
_cell.angle_gamma   90.00
#
_symmetry.space_group_name_H-M   'P 1'
#
loop_
_entity.id
_entity.type
_entity.pdbx_description
1 polymer ?
#
loop_
_entity_poly.entity_id
_entity_poly.type
_entity_poly.pdbx_seq_one_letter_code
_entity_poly.pdbx_strand_id
1 'polypeptide(L)'
;VRRPEPAVVPEGEVAVYLVAGAEHDYVAGAARGYIFQLLRAQLVILFGTDGMSGALADPHHQASSLEGFVPNQPFVSSPRQIDLAMNETVWSAAAGTGREFDAFIDGLESARKQAHRVIVFGPEDRVDWLEAISATARQHAIQLTVALVPARLKDHFSLDAMFAAPTPLAQVLAGSIQKFNRSREFQPRDLLSRFQTLAGETRGELIICETSE
;
A
#
# COMPACT_ATOMS: atom_id res chain seq x y z
N VAL A 1 -20.05 15.53 31.28
CA VAL A 1 -18.75 15.03 30.78
C VAL A 1 -18.86 14.94 29.26
N ARG A 2 -18.24 15.86 28.52
CA ARG A 2 -18.26 15.87 27.04
C ARG A 2 -17.42 14.68 26.57
N ARG A 3 -17.98 13.80 25.72
CA ARG A 3 -17.21 12.75 25.06
C ARG A 3 -16.17 13.42 24.15
N PRO A 4 -14.90 12.98 24.13
CA PRO A 4 -14.01 13.37 23.05
C PRO A 4 -14.59 12.82 21.74
N GLU A 5 -14.73 13.67 20.73
CA GLU A 5 -14.82 13.21 19.34
C GLU A 5 -13.41 12.80 18.92
N PRO A 6 -13.17 11.57 18.43
CA PRO A 6 -11.93 11.31 17.73
C PRO A 6 -12.24 10.62 16.41
N ALA A 7 -12.33 11.42 15.35
CA ALA A 7 -12.04 10.96 14.00
C ALA A 7 -11.50 12.17 13.24
N VAL A 8 -10.30 12.61 13.62
CA VAL A 8 -9.50 13.46 12.74
C VAL A 8 -9.18 12.58 11.54
N VAL A 9 -10.01 12.65 10.50
CA VAL A 9 -9.61 12.29 9.15
C VAL A 9 -8.38 13.15 8.87
N PRO A 10 -7.20 12.59 8.51
CA PRO A 10 -6.05 13.42 8.20
C PRO A 10 -6.46 14.36 7.07
N GLU A 11 -6.46 15.66 7.37
CA GLU A 11 -6.90 16.67 6.42
C GLU A 11 -5.96 16.62 5.20
N GLY A 12 -6.53 16.17 4.08
CA GLY A 12 -6.07 16.50 2.74
C GLY A 12 -5.13 15.52 2.06
N GLU A 13 -4.21 14.84 2.75
CA GLU A 13 -3.13 14.07 2.09
C GLU A 13 -3.02 12.62 2.62
N VAL A 14 -2.86 11.66 1.70
CA VAL A 14 -2.62 10.25 2.01
C VAL A 14 -1.41 9.73 1.23
N ALA A 15 -0.42 9.21 1.93
CA ALA A 15 0.73 8.56 1.31
C ALA A 15 0.43 7.08 1.02
N VAL A 16 0.63 6.68 -0.23
CA VAL A 16 0.40 5.32 -0.72
C VAL A 16 1.68 4.83 -1.39
N TYR A 17 2.10 3.62 -1.05
CA TYR A 17 3.26 2.98 -1.66
C TYR A 17 2.88 1.63 -2.25
N LEU A 18 3.36 1.36 -3.46
CA LEU A 18 3.14 0.10 -4.16
C LEU A 18 4.43 -0.72 -4.22
N VAL A 19 4.33 -1.97 -3.77
CA VAL A 19 5.37 -3.00 -3.92
C VAL A 19 4.83 -4.06 -4.87
N ALA A 20 5.08 -3.91 -6.17
CA ALA A 20 4.61 -4.85 -7.17
C ALA A 20 5.62 -4.97 -8.32
N GLY A 21 5.86 -6.20 -8.77
CA GLY A 21 6.59 -6.53 -10.00
C GLY A 21 5.66 -6.78 -11.18
N ALA A 22 6.20 -7.12 -12.35
CA ALA A 22 5.43 -7.35 -13.58
C ALA A 22 4.45 -8.54 -13.48
N GLU A 23 4.74 -9.48 -12.60
CA GLU A 23 3.92 -10.65 -12.29
C GLU A 23 2.79 -10.36 -11.28
N HIS A 24 2.75 -9.15 -10.70
CA HIS A 24 1.88 -8.76 -9.60
C HIS A 24 0.82 -7.72 -10.02
N ASP A 25 0.26 -7.87 -11.21
CA ASP A 25 -0.77 -6.97 -11.77
C ASP A 25 -2.01 -6.80 -10.86
N TYR A 26 -2.39 -7.88 -10.17
CA TYR A 26 -3.48 -7.91 -9.19
C TYR A 26 -3.26 -6.95 -8.00
N VAL A 27 -2.00 -6.76 -7.56
CA VAL A 27 -1.65 -5.81 -6.49
C VAL A 27 -1.86 -4.38 -6.98
N ALA A 28 -1.40 -4.09 -8.21
CA ALA A 28 -1.63 -2.80 -8.85
C ALA A 28 -3.13 -2.53 -9.06
N GLY A 29 -3.91 -3.54 -9.45
CA GLY A 29 -5.36 -3.45 -9.55
C GLY A 29 -6.02 -3.06 -8.21
N ALA A 30 -5.65 -3.72 -7.11
CA ALA A 30 -6.15 -3.41 -5.77
C ALA A 30 -5.78 -1.98 -5.33
N ALA A 31 -4.53 -1.58 -5.53
CA ALA A 31 -4.05 -0.24 -5.21
C ALA A 31 -4.81 0.82 -6.03
N ARG A 32 -5.04 0.58 -7.32
CA ARG A 32 -5.79 1.47 -8.21
C ARG A 32 -7.24 1.66 -7.76
N GLY A 33 -7.89 0.57 -7.35
CA GLY A 33 -9.24 0.61 -6.79
C GLY A 33 -9.31 1.48 -5.53
N TYR A 34 -8.33 1.36 -4.65
CA TYR A 34 -8.23 2.19 -3.45
C TYR A 34 -7.95 3.67 -3.77
N ILE A 35 -6.98 3.93 -4.65
CA ILE A 35 -6.66 5.27 -5.15
C ILE A 35 -7.89 5.97 -5.74
N PHE A 36 -8.70 5.25 -6.52
CA PHE A 36 -9.94 5.79 -7.08
C PHE A 36 -10.94 6.21 -5.98
N GLN A 37 -11.06 5.43 -4.90
CA GLN A 37 -11.90 5.80 -3.76
C GLN A 37 -11.38 7.07 -3.05
N LEU A 38 -10.06 7.18 -2.85
CA LEU A 38 -9.44 8.38 -2.27
C LEU A 38 -9.67 9.63 -3.13
N LEU A 39 -9.51 9.52 -4.45
CA LEU A 39 -9.77 10.62 -5.39
C LEU A 39 -11.23 11.06 -5.37
N ARG A 40 -12.18 10.12 -5.29
CA ARG A 40 -13.61 10.43 -5.15
C ARG A 40 -13.93 11.14 -3.83
N ALA A 41 -13.19 10.84 -2.78
CA ALA A 41 -13.26 11.53 -1.50
C ALA A 41 -12.49 12.88 -1.49
N GLN A 42 -11.94 13.31 -2.64
CA GLN A 42 -11.17 14.54 -2.79
C GLN A 42 -9.92 14.60 -1.91
N LEU A 43 -9.31 13.45 -1.62
CA LEU A 43 -8.02 13.37 -0.93
C LEU A 43 -6.88 13.45 -1.95
N VAL A 44 -5.86 14.23 -1.61
CA VAL A 44 -4.60 14.30 -2.35
C VAL A 44 -3.79 13.05 -2.01
N ILE A 45 -3.23 12.42 -3.04
CA ILE A 45 -2.48 11.19 -2.91
C ILE A 45 -1.01 11.52 -3.14
N LEU A 46 -0.14 11.01 -2.27
CA LEU A 46 1.30 11.04 -2.43
C LEU A 46 1.76 9.61 -2.73
N PHE A 47 1.86 9.29 -4.02
CA PHE A 47 2.06 7.93 -4.49
C PHE A 47 3.53 7.64 -4.76
N GLY A 48 4.02 6.52 -4.25
CA GLY A 48 5.33 5.96 -4.54
C GLY A 48 5.25 4.51 -4.99
N THR A 49 6.27 4.07 -5.73
CA THR A 49 6.46 2.67 -6.12
C THR A 49 7.94 2.43 -6.38
N ASP A 50 8.37 1.17 -6.24
CA ASP A 50 9.72 0.78 -6.65
C ASP A 50 9.96 1.09 -8.13
N GLY A 51 11.18 1.49 -8.48
CA GLY A 51 11.60 1.77 -9.85
C GLY A 51 11.42 3.22 -10.28
N MET A 52 10.74 4.06 -9.49
CA MET A 52 10.64 5.49 -9.80
C MET A 52 11.97 6.21 -9.67
N SER A 53 12.80 5.86 -8.68
CA SER A 53 14.07 6.55 -8.46
C SER A 53 15.02 6.34 -9.64
N GLY A 54 15.04 5.11 -10.18
CA GLY A 54 15.80 4.76 -11.39
C GLY A 54 15.22 5.38 -12.67
N ALA A 55 13.90 5.36 -12.84
CA ALA A 55 13.24 5.96 -14.01
C ALA A 55 13.47 7.49 -14.11
N LEU A 56 13.61 8.17 -12.98
CA LEU A 56 13.95 9.59 -12.91
C LEU A 56 15.42 9.88 -13.25
N ALA A 57 16.32 8.93 -12.97
CA ALA A 57 17.76 9.09 -13.12
C ALA A 57 18.29 8.74 -14.52
N ASP A 58 17.54 7.98 -15.33
CA ASP A 58 17.97 7.55 -16.67
C ASP A 58 17.63 8.61 -17.75
N PRO A 59 18.63 9.29 -18.35
CA PRO A 59 18.41 10.29 -19.39
C PRO A 59 17.80 9.72 -20.68
N HIS A 60 17.91 8.40 -20.92
CA HIS A 60 17.38 7.74 -22.11
C HIS A 60 15.91 7.34 -21.98
N HIS A 61 15.39 7.21 -20.76
CA HIS A 61 13.96 6.98 -20.50
C HIS A 61 13.13 8.27 -20.49
N GLN A 62 13.76 9.45 -20.45
CA GLN A 62 13.07 10.75 -20.42
C GLN A 62 12.47 11.20 -21.78
N ALA A 63 12.59 10.40 -22.84
CA ALA A 63 12.40 10.91 -24.20
C ALA A 63 10.94 10.93 -24.73
N SER A 64 9.91 10.43 -24.03
CA SER A 64 8.52 10.56 -24.55
C SER A 64 7.36 10.27 -23.59
N SER A 65 7.52 9.45 -22.54
CA SER A 65 6.38 9.00 -21.73
C SER A 65 6.25 9.69 -20.36
N LEU A 66 7.33 10.22 -19.78
CA LEU A 66 7.36 10.76 -18.42
C LEU A 66 7.14 12.28 -18.33
N GLU A 67 6.38 12.88 -19.25
CA GLU A 67 5.98 14.28 -19.15
C GLU A 67 5.25 14.56 -17.82
N GLY A 68 5.84 15.41 -16.99
CA GLY A 68 5.26 15.86 -15.73
C GLY A 68 5.91 15.29 -14.48
N PHE A 69 6.81 14.30 -14.57
CA PHE A 69 7.62 13.93 -13.40
C PHE A 69 8.58 15.05 -13.04
N VAL A 70 8.63 15.40 -11.76
CA VAL A 70 9.63 16.34 -11.25
C VAL A 70 10.93 15.56 -11.03
N PRO A 71 12.05 15.93 -11.66
CA PRO A 71 13.33 15.28 -11.43
C PRO A 71 13.66 15.25 -9.93
N ASN A 72 14.15 14.11 -9.45
CA ASN A 72 14.50 13.87 -8.03
C ASN A 72 13.32 13.91 -7.05
N GLN A 73 12.07 13.81 -7.53
CA GLN A 73 10.91 13.63 -6.66
C GLN A 73 10.44 12.17 -6.74
N PRO A 74 10.77 11.32 -5.75
CA PRO A 74 10.43 9.91 -5.75
C PRO A 74 8.97 9.69 -5.33
N PHE A 75 8.06 10.60 -5.69
CA PHE A 75 6.61 10.46 -5.53
C PHE A 75 5.86 11.31 -6.55
N VAL A 76 4.63 10.92 -6.84
CA VAL A 76 3.70 11.63 -7.73
C VAL A 76 2.35 11.85 -7.07
N SER A 77 1.56 12.79 -7.58
CA SER A 77 0.27 13.14 -6.96
C SER A 77 -0.89 13.33 -7.93
N SER A 78 -0.63 13.60 -9.22
CA SER A 78 -1.72 13.69 -10.18
C SER A 78 -2.19 12.30 -10.62
N PRO A 79 -3.50 12.10 -10.87
CA PRO A 79 -4.02 10.81 -11.33
C PRO A 79 -3.30 10.25 -12.56
N ARG A 80 -2.97 11.13 -13.53
CA ARG A 80 -2.23 10.74 -14.74
C ARG A 80 -0.81 10.24 -14.43
N GLN A 81 -0.09 10.91 -13.54
CA GLN A 81 1.25 10.48 -13.15
C GLN A 81 1.22 9.20 -12.33
N ILE A 82 0.19 9.01 -11.47
CA ILE A 82 0.02 7.78 -10.69
C ILE A 82 -0.18 6.59 -11.63
N ASP A 83 -1.12 6.68 -12.57
CA ASP A 83 -1.37 5.63 -13.56
C ASP A 83 -0.10 5.34 -14.38
N LEU A 84 0.64 6.38 -14.77
CA LEU A 84 1.90 6.23 -15.50
C LEU A 84 2.98 5.55 -14.65
N ALA A 85 3.14 5.95 -13.39
CA ALA A 85 4.10 5.34 -12.47
C ALA A 85 3.80 3.84 -12.28
N MET A 86 2.53 3.47 -12.08
CA MET A 86 2.12 2.08 -11.91
C MET A 86 2.43 1.21 -13.14
N ASN A 87 2.35 1.76 -14.35
CA ASN A 87 2.53 0.99 -15.60
C ASN A 87 3.99 0.96 -16.09
N GLU A 88 4.77 2.02 -15.87
CA GLU A 88 6.12 2.13 -16.42
C GLU A 88 7.18 1.57 -15.47
N THR A 89 7.02 1.78 -14.16
CA THR A 89 8.04 1.41 -13.16
C THR A 89 8.11 -0.10 -12.92
N VAL A 90 7.07 -0.83 -13.31
CA VAL A 90 6.95 -2.28 -13.16
C VAL A 90 8.05 -3.05 -13.90
N TRP A 91 8.64 -2.44 -14.94
CA TRP A 91 9.74 -3.02 -15.71
C TRP A 91 11.12 -2.80 -15.09
N SER A 92 11.20 -2.00 -14.03
CA SER A 92 12.44 -1.79 -13.29
C SER A 92 12.89 -3.07 -12.59
N ALA A 93 14.20 -3.30 -12.55
CA ALA A 93 14.79 -4.39 -11.75
C ALA A 93 14.53 -4.22 -10.24
N ALA A 94 14.17 -3.01 -9.80
CA ALA A 94 13.80 -2.74 -8.41
C ALA A 94 12.33 -3.06 -8.10
N ALA A 95 11.47 -3.25 -9.12
CA ALA A 95 10.03 -3.43 -8.95
C ALA A 95 9.70 -4.60 -8.00
N GLY A 96 8.85 -4.35 -6.99
CA GLY A 96 8.39 -5.36 -6.04
C GLY A 96 9.44 -5.75 -4.97
N THR A 97 10.50 -4.98 -4.80
CA THR A 97 11.55 -5.25 -3.79
C THR A 97 11.35 -4.48 -2.48
N GLY A 98 10.58 -3.40 -2.50
CA GLY A 98 10.39 -2.46 -1.40
C GLY A 98 11.63 -1.64 -1.03
N ARG A 99 12.70 -1.71 -1.82
CA ARG A 99 14.00 -1.10 -1.48
C ARG A 99 14.01 0.41 -1.69
N GLU A 100 13.15 0.94 -2.55
CA GLU A 100 13.06 2.38 -2.79
C GLU A 100 12.11 3.10 -1.81
N PHE A 101 11.60 2.39 -0.80
CA PHE A 101 10.69 2.98 0.18
C PHE A 101 11.37 4.08 1.01
N ASP A 102 12.63 3.91 1.38
CA ASP A 102 13.45 4.91 2.08
C ASP A 102 13.55 6.21 1.29
N ALA A 103 13.92 6.09 0.01
CA ALA A 103 14.00 7.23 -0.91
C ALA A 103 12.64 7.93 -1.08
N PHE A 104 11.55 7.17 -1.13
CA PHE A 104 10.20 7.74 -1.15
C PHE A 104 9.91 8.61 0.08
N ILE A 105 10.22 8.11 1.28
CA ILE A 105 10.02 8.87 2.54
C ILE A 105 10.91 10.12 2.58
N ASP A 106 12.20 9.99 2.26
CA ASP A 106 13.12 11.13 2.16
C ASP A 106 12.63 12.18 1.14
N GLY A 107 12.06 11.71 0.03
CA GLY A 107 11.42 12.57 -0.97
C GLY A 107 10.24 13.35 -0.42
N LEU A 108 9.36 12.71 0.36
CA LEU A 108 8.25 13.39 1.02
C LEU A 108 8.76 14.45 2.00
N GLU A 109 9.71 14.09 2.87
CA GLU A 109 10.28 15.00 3.87
C GLU A 109 10.96 16.21 3.23
N SER A 110 11.77 15.99 2.19
CA SER A 110 12.46 17.06 1.46
C SER A 110 11.49 18.00 0.73
N ALA A 111 10.36 17.49 0.25
CA ALA A 111 9.25 18.27 -0.29
C ALA A 111 8.37 18.93 0.79
N ARG A 112 8.75 18.82 2.07
CA ARG A 112 8.00 19.29 3.25
C ARG A 112 6.59 18.70 3.34
N LYS A 113 6.41 17.47 2.85
CA LYS A 113 5.20 16.67 3.02
C LYS A 113 5.33 15.82 4.27
N GLN A 114 4.38 15.95 5.19
CA GLN A 114 4.39 15.20 6.44
C GLN A 114 3.51 13.96 6.31
N ALA A 115 4.13 12.79 6.12
CA ALA A 115 3.44 11.51 6.08
C ALA A 115 3.49 10.82 7.45
N HIS A 116 2.48 11.05 8.28
CA HIS A 116 2.37 10.35 9.58
C HIS A 116 1.97 8.88 9.42
N ARG A 117 1.30 8.56 8.31
CA ARG A 117 0.86 7.21 7.96
C ARG A 117 1.11 6.96 6.48
N VAL A 118 1.61 5.77 6.16
CA VAL A 118 1.77 5.29 4.79
C VAL A 118 1.04 3.96 4.62
N ILE A 119 0.26 3.86 3.55
CA ILE A 119 -0.45 2.64 3.18
C ILE A 119 0.36 1.93 2.10
N VAL A 120 0.81 0.72 2.41
CA VAL A 120 1.68 -0.07 1.54
C VAL A 120 0.89 -1.24 0.97
N PHE A 121 0.78 -1.32 -0.35
CA PHE A 121 0.21 -2.46 -1.05
C PHE A 121 1.32 -3.39 -1.50
N GLY A 122 1.20 -4.68 -1.20
CA GLY A 122 2.15 -5.68 -1.65
C GLY A 122 1.55 -7.07 -1.76
N PRO A 123 2.22 -7.99 -2.48
CA PRO A 123 1.75 -9.35 -2.67
C PRO A 123 1.74 -10.17 -1.36
N GLU A 124 0.73 -11.02 -1.18
CA GLU A 124 0.65 -11.97 -0.03
C GLU A 124 1.67 -13.11 -0.19
N ASP A 125 1.93 -13.55 -1.42
CA ASP A 125 2.79 -14.70 -1.73
C ASP A 125 4.30 -14.40 -1.66
N ARG A 126 4.67 -13.13 -1.55
CA ARG A 126 6.05 -12.67 -1.37
C ARG A 126 6.12 -11.53 -0.37
N VAL A 127 6.80 -11.73 0.76
CA VAL A 127 6.86 -10.76 1.88
C VAL A 127 8.26 -10.30 2.26
N ASP A 128 9.29 -10.62 1.47
CA ASP A 128 10.69 -10.25 1.78
C ASP A 128 10.92 -8.73 1.85
N TRP A 129 10.08 -7.96 1.17
CA TRP A 129 10.09 -6.50 1.18
C TRP A 129 9.63 -5.91 2.52
N LEU A 130 8.85 -6.65 3.32
CA LEU A 130 8.21 -6.14 4.53
C LEU A 130 9.24 -5.75 5.60
N GLU A 131 10.34 -6.49 5.69
CA GLU A 131 11.41 -6.20 6.64
C GLU A 131 12.07 -4.85 6.33
N ALA A 132 12.39 -4.60 5.06
CA ALA A 132 12.98 -3.35 4.60
C ALA A 132 12.04 -2.16 4.87
N ILE A 133 10.78 -2.27 4.48
CA ILE A 133 9.76 -1.23 4.69
C ILE A 133 9.53 -0.96 6.18
N SER A 134 9.48 -2.01 7.00
CA SER A 134 9.29 -1.88 8.45
C SER A 134 10.51 -1.25 9.15
N ALA A 135 11.72 -1.50 8.66
CA ALA A 135 12.93 -0.87 9.16
C ALA A 135 12.91 0.64 8.89
N THR A 136 12.68 1.05 7.64
CA THR A 136 12.55 2.47 7.25
C THR A 136 11.43 3.17 8.03
N ALA A 137 10.24 2.55 8.14
CA ALA A 137 9.15 3.19 8.87
C ALA A 137 9.48 3.44 10.35
N ARG A 138 10.23 2.53 11.00
CA ARG A 138 10.73 2.76 12.37
C ARG A 138 11.74 3.89 12.43
N GLN A 139 12.67 3.95 11.48
CA GLN A 139 13.66 5.02 11.39
C GLN A 139 13.01 6.40 11.26
N HIS A 140 11.95 6.53 10.46
CA HIS A 140 11.24 7.79 10.21
C HIS A 140 10.02 8.01 11.14
N ALA A 141 9.81 7.12 12.13
CA ALA A 141 8.65 7.15 13.03
C ALA A 141 7.28 7.23 12.32
N ILE A 142 7.14 6.52 11.20
CA ILE A 142 5.95 6.47 10.35
C ILE A 142 5.03 5.33 10.78
N GLN A 143 3.73 5.59 10.82
CA GLN A 143 2.74 4.53 10.97
C GLN A 143 2.55 3.77 9.65
N LEU A 144 2.77 2.46 9.63
CA LEU A 144 2.47 1.63 8.47
C LEU A 144 1.08 1.03 8.54
N THR A 145 0.38 1.04 7.42
CA THR A 145 -0.76 0.17 7.16
C THR A 145 -0.40 -0.71 5.99
N VAL A 146 -0.36 -2.02 6.19
CA VAL A 146 0.09 -2.96 5.16
C VAL A 146 -1.13 -3.69 4.60
N ALA A 147 -1.35 -3.53 3.30
CA ALA A 147 -2.35 -4.21 2.50
C ALA A 147 -1.70 -5.38 1.75
N LEU A 148 -1.81 -6.60 2.31
CA LEU A 148 -1.38 -7.81 1.61
C LEU A 148 -2.48 -8.24 0.64
N VAL A 149 -2.16 -8.30 -0.65
CA VAL A 149 -3.10 -8.63 -1.72
C VAL A 149 -2.84 -10.07 -2.17
N PRO A 150 -3.85 -10.95 -2.19
CA PRO A 150 -3.69 -12.32 -2.64
C PRO A 150 -3.71 -12.43 -4.17
N ALA A 151 -2.83 -13.25 -4.76
CA ALA A 151 -2.78 -13.50 -6.21
C ALA A 151 -4.03 -14.22 -6.76
N ARG A 152 -4.75 -14.91 -5.88
CA ARG A 152 -6.06 -15.52 -6.17
C ARG A 152 -6.98 -15.18 -5.03
N LEU A 153 -8.18 -14.72 -5.35
CA LEU A 153 -9.28 -14.76 -4.39
C LEU A 153 -9.41 -16.21 -3.95
N LYS A 154 -9.01 -16.52 -2.72
CA LYS A 154 -9.23 -17.83 -2.16
C LYS A 154 -10.75 -17.99 -2.09
N ASP A 155 -11.30 -18.95 -2.82
CA ASP A 155 -12.73 -19.28 -2.84
C ASP A 155 -13.32 -19.62 -1.43
N HIS A 156 -12.53 -19.50 -0.35
CA HIS A 156 -12.78 -20.06 0.99
C HIS A 156 -12.37 -19.17 2.19
N PHE A 157 -12.38 -17.85 2.09
CA PHE A 157 -12.32 -17.04 3.32
C PHE A 157 -13.72 -16.88 3.91
N SER A 158 -13.98 -17.59 5.01
CA SER A 158 -15.19 -17.33 5.81
C SER A 158 -15.07 -15.93 6.40
N LEU A 159 -16.08 -15.08 6.15
CA LEU A 159 -16.27 -13.78 6.78
C LEU A 159 -16.11 -13.84 8.32
N ASP A 160 -16.34 -15.00 8.93
CA ASP A 160 -16.15 -15.23 10.37
C ASP A 160 -14.71 -14.91 10.85
N ALA A 161 -13.69 -15.02 9.98
CA ALA A 161 -12.30 -14.73 10.34
C ALA A 161 -11.99 -13.21 10.41
N MET A 162 -12.74 -12.37 9.67
CA MET A 162 -12.64 -10.91 9.77
C MET A 162 -13.22 -10.37 11.07
N PHE A 163 -14.22 -11.06 11.64
CA PHE A 163 -14.90 -10.62 12.87
C PHE A 163 -14.21 -11.10 14.17
N ALA A 164 -13.12 -11.88 14.07
CA ALA A 164 -12.43 -12.45 15.22
C ALA A 164 -11.35 -11.53 15.83
N ALA A 165 -11.01 -10.40 15.19
CA ALA A 165 -10.11 -9.40 15.76
C ALA A 165 -10.93 -8.25 16.37
N PRO A 166 -10.83 -7.98 17.69
CA PRO A 166 -11.55 -6.87 18.31
C PRO A 166 -10.82 -5.56 18.00
N THR A 167 -11.12 -4.93 16.88
CA THR A 167 -10.74 -3.53 16.61
C THR A 167 -11.96 -2.71 16.18
N PRO A 168 -12.08 -1.44 16.62
CA PRO A 168 -13.32 -0.66 16.46
C PRO A 168 -13.67 -0.26 15.02
N LEU A 169 -12.80 -0.58 14.05
CA LEU A 169 -12.93 -0.19 12.64
C LEU A 169 -13.72 -1.21 11.79
N ALA A 170 -14.02 -2.41 12.32
CA ALA A 170 -14.76 -3.45 11.60
C ALA A 170 -16.25 -3.12 11.36
N GLN A 171 -16.78 -2.03 11.93
CA GLN A 171 -18.21 -1.68 11.81
C GLN A 171 -18.55 -0.85 10.56
N VAL A 172 -17.57 -0.40 9.77
CA VAL A 172 -17.84 0.50 8.62
C VAL A 172 -18.01 -0.24 7.29
N LEU A 173 -17.64 -1.52 7.18
CA LEU A 173 -17.55 -2.23 5.89
C LEU A 173 -18.53 -3.40 5.71
N ALA A 174 -19.65 -3.45 6.44
CA ALA A 174 -20.65 -4.50 6.28
C ALA A 174 -21.66 -4.19 5.16
N GLY A 175 -21.35 -4.63 3.94
CA GLY A 175 -22.19 -4.44 2.75
C GLY A 175 -22.17 -5.60 1.75
N SER A 176 -22.78 -6.73 2.14
CA SER A 176 -23.34 -7.79 1.27
C SER A 176 -22.39 -8.71 0.47
N ILE A 177 -22.52 -10.03 0.67
CA ILE A 177 -22.97 -11.06 -0.32
C ILE A 177 -22.73 -12.48 0.24
N GLN A 178 -23.64 -13.41 -0.10
CA GLN A 178 -23.81 -14.75 0.46
C GLN A 178 -23.05 -15.87 -0.29
N LYS A 179 -22.48 -16.80 0.50
CA LYS A 179 -22.32 -18.28 0.36
C LYS A 179 -22.09 -18.94 -1.02
N PHE A 180 -21.00 -19.73 -1.15
CA PHE A 180 -21.00 -21.22 -1.25
C PHE A 180 -19.58 -21.86 -1.25
N ASN A 181 -19.50 -23.19 -1.13
CA ASN A 181 -18.44 -24.06 -0.54
C ASN A 181 -17.35 -24.64 -1.49
N ARG A 182 -16.08 -24.83 -1.00
CA ARG A 182 -15.29 -26.10 -0.80
C ARG A 182 -13.75 -26.10 -1.10
N SER A 183 -12.96 -26.07 -0.01
CA SER A 183 -11.64 -26.72 0.28
C SER A 183 -10.33 -26.37 -0.47
N ARG A 184 -9.37 -25.74 0.25
CA ARG A 184 -8.08 -26.28 0.77
C ARG A 184 -7.32 -25.22 1.59
N GLU A 185 -6.75 -25.63 2.73
CA GLU A 185 -6.24 -24.76 3.81
C GLU A 185 -4.83 -24.18 3.54
N PHE A 186 -4.70 -22.85 3.62
CA PHE A 186 -3.47 -22.12 3.94
C PHE A 186 -3.71 -21.39 5.26
N GLN A 187 -2.83 -21.52 6.25
CA GLN A 187 -3.06 -21.03 7.61
C GLN A 187 -2.53 -19.59 7.79
N PRO A 188 -3.40 -18.55 7.88
CA PRO A 188 -2.99 -17.15 8.07
C PRO A 188 -2.25 -16.84 9.39
N ARG A 189 -2.13 -17.83 10.31
CA ARG A 189 -1.43 -17.66 11.61
C ARG A 189 0.07 -17.46 11.48
N ASP A 190 0.71 -17.98 10.42
CA ASP A 190 2.16 -17.85 10.24
C ASP A 190 2.56 -16.45 9.74
N LEU A 191 1.71 -15.79 8.96
CA LEU A 191 1.93 -14.41 8.51
C LEU A 191 1.71 -13.43 9.66
N LEU A 192 0.68 -13.64 10.47
CA LEU A 192 0.38 -12.79 11.62
C LEU A 192 1.45 -12.89 12.71
N SER A 193 1.99 -14.09 12.97
CA SER A 193 3.07 -14.26 13.94
C SER A 193 4.38 -13.63 13.46
N ARG A 194 4.73 -13.74 12.17
CA ARG A 194 5.88 -13.03 11.58
C ARG A 194 5.70 -11.52 11.62
N PHE A 195 4.51 -11.02 11.29
CA PHE A 195 4.19 -9.58 11.38
C PHE A 195 4.24 -9.08 12.82
N GLN A 196 3.66 -9.79 13.79
CA GLN A 196 3.70 -9.42 15.21
C GLN A 196 5.11 -9.46 15.80
N THR A 197 5.95 -10.39 15.35
CA THR A 197 7.36 -10.45 15.74
C THR A 197 8.15 -9.26 15.19
N LEU A 198 7.81 -8.80 13.97
CA LEU A 198 8.44 -7.64 13.32
C LEU A 198 7.87 -6.29 13.80
N ALA A 199 6.59 -6.26 14.19
CA ALA A 199 5.83 -5.07 14.58
C ALA A 199 5.84 -4.80 16.09
N GLY A 200 6.69 -5.46 16.87
CA GLY A 200 6.74 -5.35 18.34
C GLY A 200 6.87 -3.92 18.89
N GLU A 201 7.23 -2.93 18.07
CA GLU A 201 7.33 -1.51 18.45
C GLU A 201 6.58 -0.54 17.52
N THR A 202 6.00 -1.02 16.41
CA THR A 202 5.31 -0.19 15.41
C THR A 202 3.80 -0.45 15.47
N ARG A 203 2.98 0.60 15.53
CA ARG A 203 1.49 0.48 15.43
C ARG A 203 1.08 0.15 13.99
N GLY A 204 1.47 -1.02 13.51
CA GLY A 204 1.14 -1.54 12.18
C GLY A 204 -0.25 -2.18 12.18
N GLU A 205 -1.10 -1.77 11.25
CA GLU A 205 -2.35 -2.48 10.95
C GLU A 205 -2.14 -3.33 9.69
N LEU A 206 -2.37 -4.64 9.81
CA LEU A 206 -2.39 -5.56 8.67
C LEU A 206 -3.82 -5.66 8.15
N ILE A 207 -4.02 -5.27 6.90
CA ILE A 207 -5.30 -5.38 6.20
C ILE A 207 -5.09 -6.39 5.06
N ILE A 208 -5.95 -7.38 4.97
CA ILE A 208 -6.00 -8.28 3.82
C ILE A 208 -7.09 -7.71 2.90
N CYS A 209 -6.70 -7.20 1.74
CA CYS A 209 -7.62 -6.56 0.81
C CYS A 209 -8.17 -7.59 -0.18
N GLU A 210 -9.50 -7.69 -0.29
CA GLU A 210 -10.17 -8.43 -1.37
C GLU A 210 -10.45 -7.48 -2.54
N THR A 211 -10.13 -7.91 -3.76
CA THR A 211 -10.54 -7.23 -4.99
C THR A 211 -11.86 -7.81 -5.46
N SER A 212 -12.94 -7.04 -5.47
CA SER A 212 -14.17 -7.42 -6.15
C SER A 212 -14.00 -7.25 -7.66
N GLU A 213 -14.18 -8.33 -8.44
CA GLU A 213 -14.33 -8.28 -9.90
C GLU A 213 -15.52 -7.41 -10.33
#